data_AF-A0A0W8FNV1-F1
#
_entry.id   AF-A0A0W8FNV1-F1
#
_cell.length_a   1.000
_cell.length_b   1.000
_cell.length_c   1.000
_cell.angle_alpha   90.00
_cell.angle_beta   90.00
_cell.angle_gamma   90.00
#
_symmetry.space_group_name_H-M   'P 1'
#
loop_
_entity.id
_entity.type
_entity.pdbx_description
1 polymer ?
#
loop_
_entity_poly.entity_id
_entity_poly.type
_entity_poly.pdbx_seq_one_letter_code
_entity_poly.pdbx_strand_id
1 'polypeptide(L)'
;MGYLSEIINSNMAHLPWPLDLSWFLFQRKILKRKLPLLASFKVTYRCNLSCLACPFHLRDDEDNIRMSWDTAVKALENLRRLGTRIVVFEGGEPMLWRDGQYRLHDLILYAKKLFLRVAVTTNGTLPLDVPSHTLWVSLDGIKETHNSLRSNSFDQICSNITKTRHPRVFIHCTLNRRNWRDLESLAKWVQEMPTLKGMTVQFFYPYNQGEDDLSLLLEERHAAIEKLLKLKKAGFPILNSPGRLKAMIDNRWNCHDDILINVDPDGTITKGCYVKNRGKINCDACGFTPVAEASGALDLHPKSLYAGWELFLRT
;
A
#
# COMPACT_ATOMS: atom_id res chain seq x y z
N MET A 1 -3.78 34.40 -9.00
CA MET A 1 -3.03 33.30 -8.34
C MET A 1 -3.36 31.90 -8.86
N GLY A 2 -4.49 31.65 -9.55
CA GLY A 2 -4.82 30.32 -10.12
C GLY A 2 -3.95 29.89 -11.31
N TYR A 3 -3.69 30.80 -12.25
CA TYR A 3 -2.98 30.52 -13.51
C TYR A 3 -1.52 30.06 -13.34
N LEU A 4 -0.77 30.72 -12.43
CA LEU A 4 0.60 30.31 -12.11
C LEU A 4 0.67 28.93 -11.41
N SER A 5 -0.38 28.57 -10.66
CA SER A 5 -0.43 27.27 -9.97
C SER A 5 -0.75 26.10 -10.92
N GLU A 6 -1.51 26.35 -11.99
CA GLU A 6 -1.77 25.36 -13.05
C GLU A 6 -0.56 25.16 -13.97
N ILE A 7 0.12 26.26 -14.34
CA ILE A 7 1.33 26.20 -15.17
C ILE A 7 2.46 25.44 -14.47
N ILE A 8 2.68 25.68 -13.16
CA ILE A 8 3.69 24.94 -12.38
C ILE A 8 3.32 23.45 -12.27
N ASN A 9 2.05 23.11 -12.07
CA ASN A 9 1.63 21.70 -11.91
C ASN A 9 1.83 20.86 -13.19
N SER A 10 1.73 21.46 -14.39
CA SER A 10 1.90 20.74 -15.66
C SER A 10 3.36 20.31 -15.92
N ASN A 11 4.35 21.13 -15.53
CA ASN A 11 5.78 20.87 -15.79
C ASN A 11 6.53 20.13 -14.67
N MET A 12 5.88 19.87 -13.53
CA MET A 12 6.53 19.23 -12.38
C MET A 12 6.75 17.71 -12.52
N ALA A 13 6.22 17.03 -13.56
CA ALA A 13 6.30 15.57 -13.69
C ALA A 13 7.73 15.04 -13.91
N HIS A 14 8.68 15.93 -14.20
CA HIS A 14 10.07 15.61 -14.49
C HIS A 14 11.07 16.23 -13.50
N LEU A 15 10.60 16.87 -12.42
CA LEU A 15 11.53 17.37 -11.42
C LEU A 15 12.21 16.18 -10.71
N PRO A 16 13.53 16.27 -10.47
CA PRO A 16 14.20 15.34 -9.58
C PRO A 16 13.46 15.23 -8.24
N TRP A 17 13.40 14.01 -7.69
CA TRP A 17 12.64 13.74 -6.47
C TRP A 17 12.91 14.69 -5.30
N PRO A 18 14.15 15.21 -5.06
CA PRO A 18 14.37 16.13 -3.95
C PRO A 18 13.60 17.44 -4.15
N LEU A 19 13.59 17.99 -5.37
CA LEU A 19 12.90 19.24 -5.67
C LEU A 19 11.38 19.07 -5.62
N ASP A 20 10.86 17.96 -6.15
CA ASP A 20 9.42 17.69 -6.15
C ASP A 20 8.87 17.54 -4.71
N LEU A 21 9.55 16.75 -3.87
CA LEU A 21 9.11 16.52 -2.48
C LEU A 21 9.36 17.74 -1.58
N SER A 22 10.46 18.48 -1.78
CA SER A 22 10.67 19.75 -1.07
C SER A 22 9.57 20.76 -1.40
N TRP A 23 9.16 20.86 -2.67
CA TRP A 23 8.03 21.71 -3.05
C TRP A 23 6.70 21.22 -2.45
N PHE A 24 6.44 19.91 -2.48
CA PHE A 24 5.28 19.33 -1.82
C PHE A 24 5.22 19.68 -0.32
N LEU A 25 6.34 19.53 0.40
CA LEU A 25 6.44 19.87 1.82
C LEU A 25 6.26 21.37 2.05
N PHE A 26 6.84 22.24 1.21
CA PHE A 26 6.62 23.68 1.28
C PHE A 26 5.13 24.03 1.11
N GLN A 27 4.46 23.45 0.11
CA GLN A 27 3.03 23.68 -0.12
C GLN A 27 2.17 23.19 1.06
N ARG A 28 2.51 22.05 1.67
CA ARG A 28 1.80 21.50 2.85
C ARG A 28 2.05 22.31 4.12
N LYS A 29 3.32 22.62 4.43
CA LYS A 29 3.73 23.18 5.73
C LYS A 29 3.69 24.69 5.77
N ILE A 30 4.06 25.37 4.68
CA ILE A 30 4.08 26.83 4.59
C ILE A 30 2.77 27.36 4.00
N LEU A 31 2.39 26.87 2.81
CA LEU A 31 1.15 27.34 2.14
C LEU A 31 -0.14 26.65 2.65
N LYS A 32 -0.03 25.72 3.61
CA LYS A 32 -1.16 25.00 4.23
C LYS A 32 -2.12 24.30 3.26
N ARG A 33 -1.65 23.93 2.06
CA ARG A 33 -2.46 23.23 1.05
C ARG A 33 -2.66 21.78 1.45
N LYS A 34 -3.89 21.26 1.34
CA LYS A 34 -4.22 19.85 1.62
C LYS A 34 -4.00 18.95 0.39
N LEU A 35 -2.74 18.81 0.00
CA LEU A 35 -2.33 18.01 -1.15
C LEU A 35 -2.18 16.53 -0.73
N PRO A 36 -2.79 15.59 -1.48
CA PRO A 36 -2.55 14.16 -1.26
C PRO A 36 -1.12 13.81 -1.66
N LEU A 37 -0.50 12.90 -0.92
CA LEU A 37 0.79 12.32 -1.26
C LEU A 37 0.60 11.00 -2.02
N LEU A 38 -0.30 10.16 -1.51
CA LEU A 38 -0.48 8.77 -1.87
C LEU A 38 -1.89 8.55 -2.42
N ALA A 39 -1.98 7.99 -3.62
CA ALA A 39 -3.20 7.47 -4.18
C ALA A 39 -3.23 5.95 -4.07
N SER A 40 -4.29 5.44 -3.46
CA SER A 40 -4.66 4.03 -3.51
C SER A 40 -5.64 3.83 -4.67
N PHE A 41 -5.22 3.11 -5.70
CA PHE A 41 -5.91 3.02 -6.98
C PHE A 41 -6.42 1.59 -7.20
N LYS A 42 -7.74 1.40 -7.06
CA LYS A 42 -8.39 0.11 -7.32
C LYS A 42 -8.93 0.10 -8.74
N VAL A 43 -8.23 -0.61 -9.62
CA VAL A 43 -8.62 -0.76 -11.02
C VAL A 43 -9.71 -1.83 -11.20
N THR A 44 -9.82 -2.75 -10.24
CA THR A 44 -10.85 -3.79 -10.18
C THR A 44 -11.03 -4.29 -8.75
N TYR A 45 -12.23 -4.80 -8.42
CA TYR A 45 -12.46 -5.60 -7.20
C TYR A 45 -12.38 -7.11 -7.45
N ARG A 46 -12.35 -7.55 -8.72
CA ARG A 46 -12.20 -8.96 -9.07
C ARG A 46 -10.90 -9.51 -8.50
N CYS A 47 -11.00 -10.65 -7.85
CA CYS A 47 -9.86 -11.34 -7.25
C CYS A 47 -9.96 -12.85 -7.54
N ASN A 48 -8.81 -13.49 -7.72
CA ASN A 48 -8.73 -14.95 -7.85
C ASN A 48 -8.50 -15.66 -6.50
N LEU A 49 -8.55 -14.93 -5.38
CA LEU A 49 -8.48 -15.45 -4.02
C LEU A 49 -9.62 -14.88 -3.17
N SER A 50 -10.02 -15.63 -2.14
CA SER A 50 -11.03 -15.24 -1.16
C SER A 50 -10.40 -15.14 0.23
N CYS A 51 -9.49 -14.16 0.37
CA CYS A 51 -8.69 -14.02 1.59
C CYS A 51 -9.55 -13.57 2.78
N LEU A 52 -9.44 -14.24 3.92
CA LEU A 52 -10.31 -14.01 5.10
C LEU A 52 -10.31 -12.56 5.61
N ALA A 53 -9.18 -11.85 5.46
CA ALA A 53 -9.01 -10.48 5.95
C ALA A 53 -9.45 -9.39 4.95
N CYS A 54 -9.88 -9.76 3.74
CA CYS A 54 -9.99 -8.84 2.62
C CYS A 54 -11.46 -8.44 2.36
N PRO A 55 -11.80 -7.14 2.39
CA PRO A 55 -13.17 -6.68 2.14
C PRO A 55 -13.51 -6.59 0.64
N PHE A 56 -12.58 -6.90 -0.27
CA PHE A 56 -12.72 -6.62 -1.71
C PHE A 56 -13.30 -7.77 -2.52
N HIS A 57 -12.94 -9.01 -2.22
CA HIS A 57 -13.50 -10.16 -2.95
C HIS A 57 -15.02 -10.31 -2.69
N LEU A 58 -15.53 -9.69 -1.63
CA LEU A 58 -16.96 -9.59 -1.31
C LEU A 58 -17.69 -8.47 -2.08
N ARG A 59 -16.95 -7.62 -2.81
CA ARG A 59 -17.48 -6.52 -3.63
C ARG A 59 -17.39 -6.82 -5.12
N ASP A 60 -17.07 -8.07 -5.47
CA ASP A 60 -17.09 -8.56 -6.83
C ASP A 60 -18.56 -8.88 -7.19
N ASP A 61 -19.39 -7.84 -7.30
CA ASP A 61 -20.76 -7.99 -7.78
C ASP A 61 -20.74 -8.29 -9.29
N GLU A 62 -21.62 -9.21 -9.74
CA GLU A 62 -21.66 -9.81 -11.08
C GLU A 62 -21.79 -8.79 -12.23
N ASP A 63 -22.23 -7.56 -11.94
CA ASP A 63 -22.31 -6.44 -12.88
C ASP A 63 -20.97 -5.70 -13.02
N ASN A 64 -19.95 -6.41 -13.50
CA ASN A 64 -18.71 -5.91 -14.15
C ASN A 64 -18.32 -4.43 -13.87
N ILE A 65 -18.11 -4.03 -12.62
CA ILE A 65 -17.46 -2.74 -12.34
C ILE A 65 -15.95 -2.92 -12.57
N ARG A 66 -15.59 -2.96 -13.85
CA ARG A 66 -14.21 -2.94 -14.33
C ARG A 66 -13.97 -1.56 -14.91
N MET A 67 -12.91 -0.92 -14.42
CA MET A 67 -12.52 0.40 -14.92
C MET A 67 -12.10 0.27 -16.39
N SER A 68 -12.67 1.06 -17.30
CA SER A 68 -12.15 1.15 -18.66
C SER A 68 -10.80 1.89 -18.66
N TRP A 69 -10.02 1.69 -19.71
CA TRP A 69 -8.75 2.40 -19.95
C TRP A 69 -8.94 3.92 -19.87
N ASP A 70 -9.96 4.45 -20.54
CA ASP A 70 -10.23 5.90 -20.56
C ASP A 70 -10.58 6.44 -19.17
N THR A 71 -11.37 5.70 -18.39
CA THR A 71 -11.69 6.08 -17.01
C THR A 71 -10.43 6.05 -16.15
N ALA A 72 -9.58 5.03 -16.31
CA ALA A 72 -8.33 4.92 -15.57
C ALA A 72 -7.36 6.07 -15.89
N VAL A 73 -7.17 6.39 -17.17
CA VAL A 73 -6.35 7.52 -17.63
C VAL A 73 -6.86 8.84 -17.07
N LYS A 74 -8.16 9.11 -17.19
CA LYS A 74 -8.78 10.34 -16.64
C LYS A 74 -8.60 10.44 -15.12
N ALA A 75 -8.74 9.33 -14.40
CA ALA A 75 -8.52 9.29 -12.96
C ALA A 75 -7.05 9.60 -12.61
N LEU A 76 -6.08 9.03 -13.33
CA LEU A 76 -4.65 9.33 -13.13
C LEU A 76 -4.34 10.81 -13.41
N GLU A 77 -4.89 11.39 -14.47
CA GLU A 77 -4.73 12.82 -14.77
C GLU A 77 -5.35 13.71 -13.69
N ASN A 78 -6.52 13.33 -13.16
CA ASN A 78 -7.16 14.00 -12.03
C ASN A 78 -6.27 13.97 -10.79
N LEU A 79 -5.74 12.80 -10.43
CA LEU A 79 -4.81 12.65 -9.31
C LEU A 79 -3.57 13.53 -9.50
N ARG A 80 -3.02 13.61 -10.71
CA ARG A 80 -1.89 14.49 -11.03
C ARG A 80 -2.25 15.96 -10.83
N ARG A 81 -3.39 16.43 -11.34
CA ARG A 81 -3.87 17.82 -11.15
C ARG A 81 -4.09 18.16 -9.67
N LEU A 82 -4.51 17.20 -8.87
CA LEU A 82 -4.68 17.35 -7.42
C LEU A 82 -3.35 17.40 -6.65
N GLY A 83 -2.22 17.11 -7.30
CA GLY A 83 -0.90 17.16 -6.69
C GLY A 83 -0.44 15.84 -6.07
N THR A 84 -1.07 14.71 -6.37
CA THR A 84 -0.60 13.39 -5.92
C THR A 84 0.80 13.09 -6.47
N ARG A 85 1.65 12.42 -5.67
CA ARG A 85 3.02 12.04 -6.06
C ARG A 85 3.23 10.55 -6.23
N ILE A 86 2.52 9.75 -5.46
CA ILE A 86 2.67 8.30 -5.42
C ILE A 86 1.34 7.67 -5.77
N VAL A 87 1.33 6.73 -6.73
CA VAL A 87 0.18 5.88 -7.02
C VAL A 87 0.52 4.44 -6.67
N VAL A 88 -0.36 3.77 -5.94
CA VAL A 88 -0.28 2.34 -5.64
C VAL A 88 -1.50 1.67 -6.27
N PHE A 89 -1.27 0.83 -7.27
CA PHE A 89 -2.31 -0.02 -7.83
C PHE A 89 -2.56 -1.21 -6.89
N GLU A 90 -3.79 -1.38 -6.44
CA GLU A 90 -4.23 -2.43 -5.52
C GLU A 90 -5.73 -2.74 -5.73
N GLY A 91 -6.42 -3.32 -4.75
CA GLY A 91 -7.86 -3.60 -4.81
C GLY A 91 -8.16 -5.09 -4.64
N GLY A 92 -8.84 -5.69 -5.63
CA GLY A 92 -8.89 -7.14 -5.78
C GLY A 92 -7.49 -7.70 -6.15
N GLU A 93 -7.37 -8.37 -7.28
CA GLU A 93 -6.05 -8.65 -7.87
C GLU A 93 -5.83 -7.74 -9.07
N PRO A 94 -5.03 -6.65 -8.95
CA PRO A 94 -4.88 -5.68 -10.03
C PRO A 94 -4.30 -6.31 -11.30
N MET A 95 -3.51 -7.39 -11.19
CA MET A 95 -2.92 -8.04 -12.36
C MET A 95 -3.93 -8.83 -13.21
N LEU A 96 -5.16 -9.06 -12.72
CA LEU A 96 -6.27 -9.61 -13.51
C LEU A 96 -6.91 -8.57 -14.44
N TRP A 97 -6.66 -7.29 -14.23
CA TRP A 97 -7.32 -6.24 -14.99
C TRP A 97 -6.89 -6.25 -16.47
N ARG A 98 -7.91 -6.07 -17.33
CA ARG A 98 -7.83 -6.00 -18.79
C ARG A 98 -8.93 -5.05 -19.27
N ASP A 99 -8.62 -4.24 -20.28
CA ASP A 99 -9.61 -3.52 -21.09
C ASP A 99 -9.23 -3.62 -22.56
N GLY A 100 -9.90 -4.50 -23.31
CA GLY A 100 -9.50 -4.88 -24.66
C GLY A 100 -8.06 -5.41 -24.69
N GLN A 101 -7.19 -4.70 -25.43
CA GLN A 101 -5.76 -5.01 -25.54
C GLN A 101 -4.92 -4.50 -24.36
N TYR A 102 -5.44 -3.57 -23.57
CA TYR A 102 -4.71 -2.97 -22.47
C TYR A 102 -4.72 -3.89 -21.24
N ARG A 103 -3.58 -3.93 -20.55
CA ARG A 103 -3.40 -4.61 -19.27
C ARG A 103 -2.79 -3.65 -18.25
N LEU A 104 -2.71 -4.09 -16.99
CA LEU A 104 -2.15 -3.28 -15.90
C LEU A 104 -0.76 -2.71 -16.24
N HIS A 105 0.07 -3.46 -16.98
CA HIS A 105 1.38 -3.01 -17.44
C HIS A 105 1.32 -1.68 -18.20
N ASP A 106 0.35 -1.52 -19.10
CA ASP A 106 0.18 -0.31 -19.91
C ASP A 106 -0.23 0.88 -19.05
N LEU A 107 -1.14 0.65 -18.08
CA LEU A 107 -1.55 1.68 -17.11
C LEU A 107 -0.38 2.12 -16.21
N ILE A 108 0.46 1.18 -15.78
CA ILE A 108 1.65 1.49 -14.99
C ILE A 108 2.62 2.35 -15.82
N LEU A 109 2.87 1.99 -17.09
CA LEU A 109 3.72 2.77 -17.98
C LEU A 109 3.16 4.19 -18.21
N TYR A 110 1.84 4.33 -18.34
CA TYR A 110 1.19 5.64 -18.41
C TYR A 110 1.38 6.43 -17.11
N ALA A 111 1.06 5.84 -15.97
CA ALA A 111 1.18 6.46 -14.65
C ALA A 111 2.61 6.92 -14.35
N LYS A 112 3.64 6.16 -14.78
CA LYS A 112 5.05 6.54 -14.58
C LYS A 112 5.46 7.83 -15.29
N LYS A 113 4.69 8.28 -16.28
CA LYS A 113 4.89 9.60 -16.93
C LYS A 113 4.36 10.75 -16.07
N LEU A 114 3.45 10.47 -15.13
CA LEU A 114 2.72 11.47 -14.35
C LEU A 114 3.20 11.57 -12.90
N PHE A 115 3.60 10.46 -12.31
CA PHE A 115 3.85 10.35 -10.87
C PHE A 115 5.31 10.10 -10.55
N LEU A 116 5.75 10.67 -9.43
CA LEU A 116 7.09 10.48 -8.89
C LEU A 116 7.37 8.99 -8.65
N ARG A 117 6.39 8.27 -8.09
CA ARG A 117 6.47 6.82 -7.92
C ARG A 117 5.13 6.16 -8.23
N VAL A 118 5.26 4.95 -8.77
CA VAL A 118 4.15 4.07 -9.12
C VAL A 118 4.51 2.70 -8.59
N ALA A 119 3.65 2.15 -7.75
CA ALA A 119 3.83 0.85 -7.16
C ALA A 119 2.59 -0.03 -7.32
N VAL A 120 2.75 -1.31 -7.02
CA VAL A 120 1.68 -2.30 -7.12
C VAL A 120 1.69 -3.14 -5.85
N THR A 121 0.51 -3.40 -5.30
CA THR A 121 0.29 -4.44 -4.29
C THR A 121 -0.49 -5.58 -4.95
N THR A 122 0.08 -6.78 -4.97
CA THR A 122 -0.51 -7.98 -5.59
C THR A 122 -0.60 -9.11 -4.57
N ASN A 123 -1.51 -10.06 -4.79
CA ASN A 123 -1.57 -11.32 -4.08
C ASN A 123 -0.45 -12.29 -4.51
N GLY A 124 0.26 -12.01 -5.61
CA GLY A 124 1.46 -12.73 -6.03
C GLY A 124 1.22 -14.03 -6.80
N THR A 125 -0.02 -14.35 -7.15
CA THR A 125 -0.37 -15.59 -7.87
C THR A 125 -0.07 -15.53 -9.38
N LEU A 126 0.09 -14.34 -9.95
CA LEU A 126 0.47 -14.10 -11.33
C LEU A 126 1.97 -13.76 -11.48
N PRO A 127 2.56 -13.87 -12.68
CA PRO A 127 3.94 -13.50 -12.92
C PRO A 127 4.25 -12.07 -12.46
N LEU A 128 5.32 -11.89 -11.69
CA LEU A 128 5.67 -10.60 -11.09
C LEU A 128 6.54 -9.75 -12.05
N ASP A 129 6.02 -9.44 -13.23
CA ASP A 129 6.74 -8.78 -14.33
C ASP A 129 6.23 -7.36 -14.65
N VAL A 130 5.45 -6.76 -13.74
CA VAL A 130 4.91 -5.41 -13.91
C VAL A 130 6.02 -4.34 -13.91
N PRO A 131 5.94 -3.30 -14.77
CA PRO A 131 7.02 -2.32 -14.91
C PRO A 131 6.97 -1.20 -13.85
N SER A 132 6.53 -1.51 -12.62
CA SER A 132 6.40 -0.53 -11.53
C SER A 132 7.76 -0.15 -10.95
N HIS A 133 7.78 0.88 -10.09
CA HIS A 133 8.98 1.25 -9.34
C HIS A 133 9.19 0.35 -8.12
N THR A 134 8.11 -0.07 -7.49
CA THR A 134 8.10 -0.94 -6.31
C THR A 134 6.94 -1.94 -6.45
N LEU A 135 7.18 -3.19 -6.02
CA LEU A 135 6.19 -4.25 -6.02
C LEU A 135 6.07 -4.84 -4.61
N TRP A 136 4.87 -4.79 -4.04
CA TRP A 136 4.52 -5.47 -2.81
C TRP A 136 3.76 -6.75 -3.13
N VAL A 137 4.25 -7.87 -2.61
CA VAL A 137 3.57 -9.16 -2.64
C VAL A 137 3.00 -9.43 -1.27
N SER A 138 1.70 -9.70 -1.21
CA SER A 138 1.02 -9.97 0.04
C SER A 138 1.30 -11.38 0.54
N LEU A 139 1.91 -11.51 1.72
CA LEU A 139 2.25 -12.80 2.33
C LEU A 139 2.05 -12.73 3.84
N ASP A 140 0.98 -13.38 4.33
CA ASP A 140 0.52 -13.25 5.72
C ASP A 140 1.01 -14.38 6.66
N GLY A 141 2.10 -15.05 6.30
CA GLY A 141 2.70 -16.14 7.07
C GLY A 141 3.56 -17.07 6.20
N ILE A 142 4.13 -18.10 6.83
CA ILE A 142 4.69 -19.26 6.12
C ILE A 142 3.56 -20.21 5.70
N LYS A 143 3.89 -21.25 4.91
CA LYS A 143 2.96 -22.07 4.13
C LYS A 143 1.60 -22.33 4.78
N GLU A 144 1.55 -23.00 5.92
CA GLU A 144 0.31 -23.42 6.58
C GLU A 144 -0.53 -22.21 6.99
N THR A 145 0.07 -21.26 7.71
CA THR A 145 -0.58 -20.03 8.19
C THR A 145 -1.09 -19.19 7.01
N HIS A 146 -0.25 -18.98 5.99
CA HIS A 146 -0.63 -18.23 4.79
C HIS A 146 -1.78 -18.91 4.05
N ASN A 147 -1.69 -20.22 3.82
CA ASN A 147 -2.68 -20.97 3.08
C ASN A 147 -4.06 -20.94 3.76
N SER A 148 -4.07 -21.01 5.09
CA SER A 148 -5.30 -20.88 5.90
C SER A 148 -5.96 -19.50 5.79
N LEU A 149 -5.18 -18.45 5.49
CA LEU A 149 -5.66 -17.07 5.37
C LEU A 149 -5.97 -16.68 3.91
N ARG A 150 -5.29 -17.29 2.93
CA ARG A 150 -5.21 -16.83 1.52
C ARG A 150 -5.24 -17.97 0.50
N SER A 151 -6.25 -18.84 0.59
CA SER A 151 -6.64 -19.77 -0.49
C SER A 151 -5.50 -20.67 -1.02
N ASN A 152 -4.70 -21.28 -0.15
CA ASN A 152 -3.62 -22.22 -0.52
C ASN A 152 -2.58 -21.70 -1.55
N SER A 153 -2.31 -20.39 -1.55
CA SER A 153 -1.51 -19.75 -2.62
C SER A 153 0.00 -19.66 -2.35
N PHE A 154 0.51 -20.12 -1.20
CA PHE A 154 1.90 -19.90 -0.79
C PHE A 154 2.93 -20.45 -1.80
N ASP A 155 2.77 -21.68 -2.26
CA ASP A 155 3.73 -22.32 -3.16
C ASP A 155 3.80 -21.60 -4.52
N GLN A 156 2.65 -21.16 -5.04
CA GLN A 156 2.56 -20.40 -6.28
C GLN A 156 3.26 -19.03 -6.14
N ILE A 157 3.03 -18.34 -5.02
CA ILE A 157 3.68 -17.06 -4.72
C ILE A 157 5.20 -17.24 -4.63
N CYS A 158 5.67 -18.26 -3.91
CA CYS A 158 7.10 -18.58 -3.81
C CYS A 158 7.72 -18.86 -5.19
N SER A 159 7.01 -19.61 -6.05
CA SER A 159 7.45 -19.85 -7.44
C SER A 159 7.57 -18.55 -8.24
N ASN A 160 6.63 -17.62 -8.08
CA ASN A 160 6.67 -16.34 -8.81
C ASN A 160 7.75 -15.39 -8.26
N ILE A 161 7.96 -15.36 -6.94
CA ILE A 161 9.02 -14.58 -6.27
C ILE A 161 10.41 -15.07 -6.69
N THR A 162 10.61 -16.38 -6.89
CA THR A 162 11.91 -16.95 -7.31
C THR A 162 12.20 -16.70 -8.79
N LYS A 163 11.16 -16.58 -9.63
CA LYS A 163 11.29 -16.34 -11.09
C LYS A 163 11.33 -14.87 -11.49
N THR A 164 10.93 -13.95 -10.60
CA THR A 164 10.84 -12.52 -10.95
C THR A 164 12.19 -11.89 -11.24
N ARG A 165 12.20 -10.96 -12.20
CA ARG A 165 13.32 -10.05 -12.45
C ARG A 165 13.04 -8.63 -11.96
N HIS A 166 11.91 -8.43 -11.28
CA HIS A 166 11.55 -7.12 -10.75
C HIS A 166 12.58 -6.70 -9.68
N PRO A 167 13.22 -5.53 -9.79
CA PRO A 167 14.38 -5.19 -8.96
C PRO A 167 14.02 -4.90 -7.49
N ARG A 168 12.76 -4.58 -7.24
CA ARG A 168 12.27 -4.06 -5.94
C ARG A 168 10.99 -4.77 -5.50
N VAL A 169 11.13 -6.02 -5.06
CA VAL A 169 10.04 -6.82 -4.51
C VAL A 169 10.13 -6.82 -2.99
N PHE A 170 9.01 -6.51 -2.34
CA PHE A 170 8.86 -6.51 -0.89
C PHE A 170 7.68 -7.39 -0.49
N ILE A 171 7.75 -7.97 0.71
CA ILE A 171 6.57 -8.58 1.32
C ILE A 171 5.75 -7.51 2.04
N HIS A 172 4.43 -7.60 1.92
CA HIS A 172 3.50 -6.87 2.76
C HIS A 172 2.67 -7.89 3.56
N CYS A 173 2.78 -7.84 4.88
CA CYS A 173 2.09 -8.78 5.78
C CYS A 173 1.04 -8.05 6.61
N THR A 174 -0.20 -8.54 6.59
CA THR A 174 -1.28 -8.06 7.45
C THR A 174 -1.34 -8.93 8.70
N LEU A 175 -0.83 -8.37 9.80
CA LEU A 175 -0.86 -9.02 11.11
C LEU A 175 -2.27 -9.05 11.67
N ASN A 176 -2.67 -10.23 12.14
CA ASN A 176 -3.95 -10.52 12.74
C ASN A 176 -3.76 -11.53 13.88
N ARG A 177 -4.84 -11.83 14.60
CA ARG A 177 -4.82 -12.74 15.76
C ARG A 177 -4.23 -14.12 15.45
N ARG A 178 -4.42 -14.62 14.22
CA ARG A 178 -4.00 -15.97 13.80
C ARG A 178 -2.52 -16.05 13.42
N ASN A 179 -1.88 -14.97 12.94
CA ASN A 179 -0.54 -15.04 12.36
C ASN A 179 0.57 -14.26 13.10
N TRP A 180 0.24 -13.36 14.04
CA TRP A 180 1.26 -12.47 14.61
C TRP A 180 2.38 -13.22 15.35
N ARG A 181 2.08 -14.42 15.86
CA ARG A 181 3.04 -15.30 16.54
C ARG A 181 4.09 -15.86 15.59
N ASP A 182 3.76 -16.04 14.31
CA ASP A 182 4.63 -16.62 13.27
C ASP A 182 5.51 -15.59 12.55
N LEU A 183 5.42 -14.32 12.96
CA LEU A 183 6.13 -13.21 12.34
C LEU A 183 7.65 -13.42 12.20
N GLU A 184 8.27 -14.09 13.17
CA GLU A 184 9.71 -14.36 13.14
C GLU A 184 10.09 -15.34 12.03
N SER A 185 9.31 -16.41 11.86
CA SER A 185 9.49 -17.38 10.78
C SER A 185 9.35 -16.71 9.41
N LEU A 186 8.36 -15.83 9.27
CA LEU A 186 8.19 -15.04 8.05
C LEU A 186 9.36 -14.07 7.82
N ALA A 187 9.80 -13.34 8.85
CA ALA A 187 10.90 -12.40 8.73
C ALA A 187 12.22 -13.09 8.36
N LYS A 188 12.47 -14.28 8.90
CA LYS A 188 13.60 -15.14 8.54
C LYS A 188 13.50 -15.60 7.08
N TRP A 189 12.35 -16.10 6.66
CA TRP A 189 12.12 -16.50 5.26
C TRP A 189 12.35 -15.34 4.27
N VAL A 190 11.90 -14.12 4.62
CA VAL A 190 12.15 -12.91 3.80
C VAL A 190 13.64 -12.58 3.73
N GLN A 191 14.37 -12.72 4.84
CA GLN A 191 15.81 -12.46 4.90
C GLN A 191 16.63 -13.46 4.07
N GLU A 192 16.21 -14.72 4.04
CA GLU A 192 16.87 -15.81 3.31
C GLU A 192 16.58 -15.78 1.80
N MET A 193 15.52 -15.09 1.37
CA MET A 193 15.10 -15.02 -0.04
C MET A 193 15.83 -13.87 -0.79
N PRO A 194 16.76 -14.17 -1.72
CA PRO A 194 17.63 -13.14 -2.33
C PRO A 194 16.88 -12.13 -3.22
N THR A 195 15.72 -12.52 -3.76
CA THR A 195 14.90 -11.66 -4.63
C THR A 195 14.15 -10.58 -3.85
N LEU A 196 13.98 -10.76 -2.53
CA LEU A 196 13.25 -9.82 -1.69
C LEU A 196 14.17 -8.73 -1.13
N LYS A 197 13.66 -7.50 -1.08
CA LYS A 197 14.35 -6.33 -0.50
C LYS A 197 13.92 -6.03 0.93
N GLY A 198 13.05 -6.86 1.48
CA GLY A 198 12.56 -6.81 2.85
C GLY A 198 11.05 -6.92 2.94
N MET A 199 10.51 -6.55 4.09
CA MET A 199 9.08 -6.61 4.37
C MET A 199 8.57 -5.36 5.06
N THR A 200 7.30 -5.11 4.85
CA THR A 200 6.48 -4.18 5.63
C THR A 200 5.36 -4.95 6.28
N VAL A 201 4.95 -4.50 7.45
CA VAL A 201 3.76 -5.02 8.13
C VAL A 201 2.69 -3.96 8.19
N GLN A 202 1.45 -4.39 8.22
CA GLN A 202 0.29 -3.61 8.66
C GLN A 202 -0.52 -4.46 9.64
N PHE A 203 -1.45 -3.85 10.37
CA PHE A 203 -2.35 -4.58 11.24
C PHE A 203 -3.71 -4.70 10.57
N PHE A 204 -4.38 -5.79 10.85
CA PHE A 204 -5.73 -6.03 10.40
C PHE A 204 -6.70 -4.97 10.91
N TYR A 205 -7.67 -4.62 10.06
CA TYR A 205 -8.74 -3.68 10.37
C TYR A 205 -10.09 -4.41 10.31
N PRO A 206 -10.93 -4.35 11.36
CA PRO A 206 -12.24 -4.98 11.37
C PRO A 206 -13.26 -4.13 10.58
N TYR A 207 -13.65 -4.60 9.40
CA TYR A 207 -14.73 -4.01 8.59
C TYR A 207 -16.12 -4.44 9.09
N ASN A 208 -16.21 -5.45 9.95
CA ASN A 208 -17.42 -6.06 10.53
C ASN A 208 -18.30 -6.77 9.48
N GLN A 209 -17.67 -7.62 8.67
CA GLN A 209 -18.27 -8.43 7.60
C GLN A 209 -18.13 -9.96 7.87
N GLY A 210 -17.92 -10.36 9.12
CA GLY A 210 -17.72 -11.77 9.54
C GLY A 210 -16.28 -12.15 9.87
N GLU A 211 -15.36 -11.19 9.89
CA GLU A 211 -13.92 -11.36 10.11
C GLU A 211 -13.44 -11.04 11.54
N ASP A 212 -14.35 -11.00 12.52
CA ASP A 212 -14.07 -10.60 13.90
C ASP A 212 -12.95 -11.43 14.54
N ASP A 213 -12.85 -12.69 14.14
CA ASP A 213 -11.89 -13.65 14.64
C ASP A 213 -10.43 -13.34 14.23
N LEU A 214 -10.21 -12.39 13.33
CA LEU A 214 -8.89 -11.88 12.95
C LEU A 214 -8.44 -10.67 13.77
N SER A 215 -9.36 -10.01 14.47
CA SER A 215 -9.06 -8.82 15.28
C SER A 215 -8.06 -9.13 16.39
N LEU A 216 -6.99 -8.34 16.48
CA LEU A 216 -6.03 -8.41 17.57
C LEU A 216 -6.62 -7.73 18.81
N LEU A 217 -6.60 -8.44 19.95
CA LEU A 217 -6.84 -7.79 21.24
C LEU A 217 -5.70 -6.79 21.54
N LEU A 218 -5.94 -5.83 22.43
CA LEU A 218 -4.94 -4.81 22.79
C LEU A 218 -3.61 -5.45 23.23
N GLU A 219 -3.67 -6.48 24.07
CA GLU A 219 -2.48 -7.18 24.56
C GLU A 219 -1.76 -7.96 23.45
N GLU A 220 -2.50 -8.56 22.53
CA GLU A 220 -1.91 -9.25 21.38
C GLU A 220 -1.26 -8.26 20.41
N ARG A 221 -1.91 -7.11 20.19
CA ARG A 221 -1.39 -6.02 19.38
C ARG A 221 -0.10 -5.45 19.98
N HIS A 222 -0.08 -5.25 21.29
CA HIS A 222 1.11 -4.82 22.02
C HIS A 222 2.24 -5.85 21.88
N ALA A 223 1.96 -7.12 22.16
CA ALA A 223 2.94 -8.21 22.04
C ALA A 223 3.49 -8.36 20.60
N ALA A 224 2.63 -8.22 19.59
CA ALA A 224 3.03 -8.25 18.18
C ALA A 224 3.98 -7.08 17.84
N ILE A 225 3.69 -5.88 18.33
CA ILE A 225 4.54 -4.70 18.13
C ILE A 225 5.88 -4.86 18.86
N GLU A 226 5.88 -5.33 20.11
CA GLU A 226 7.14 -5.63 20.81
C GLU A 226 7.98 -6.65 20.06
N LYS A 227 7.37 -7.71 19.54
CA LYS A 227 8.05 -8.72 18.71
C LYS A 227 8.63 -8.09 17.44
N LEU A 228 7.87 -7.26 16.71
CA LEU A 228 8.37 -6.52 15.54
C LEU A 228 9.59 -5.65 15.87
N LEU A 229 9.54 -4.92 16.99
CA LEU A 229 10.63 -4.05 17.41
C LEU A 229 11.89 -4.85 17.78
N LYS A 230 11.73 -5.99 18.47
CA LYS A 230 12.83 -6.91 18.80
C LYS A 230 13.46 -7.47 17.52
N LEU A 231 12.66 -7.98 16.58
CA LEU A 231 13.15 -8.51 15.31
C LEU A 231 13.86 -7.43 14.47
N LYS A 232 13.28 -6.23 14.36
CA LYS A 232 13.92 -5.12 13.64
C LYS A 232 15.26 -4.74 14.29
N LYS A 233 15.33 -4.70 15.63
CA LYS A 233 16.59 -4.44 16.36
C LYS A 233 17.63 -5.55 16.13
N ALA A 234 17.19 -6.79 15.95
CA ALA A 234 18.04 -7.93 15.61
C ALA A 234 18.49 -7.96 14.14
N GLY A 235 18.08 -6.99 13.31
CA GLY A 235 18.52 -6.86 11.92
C GLY A 235 17.65 -7.56 10.88
N PHE A 236 16.48 -8.08 11.27
CA PHE A 236 15.50 -8.58 10.29
C PHE A 236 15.01 -7.45 9.38
N PRO A 237 14.69 -7.72 8.10
CA PRO A 237 14.47 -6.70 7.07
C PRO A 237 13.07 -6.08 7.14
N ILE A 238 12.65 -5.63 8.33
CA ILE A 238 11.37 -4.96 8.59
C ILE A 238 11.54 -3.46 8.36
N LEU A 239 10.83 -2.89 7.39
CA LEU A 239 11.08 -1.54 6.87
C LEU A 239 10.25 -0.45 7.57
N ASN A 240 9.20 -0.83 8.32
CA ASN A 240 8.46 0.11 9.15
C ASN A 240 9.37 0.82 10.17
N SER A 241 9.06 2.07 10.47
CA SER A 241 9.77 2.85 11.46
C SER A 241 9.42 2.39 12.88
N PRO A 242 10.39 2.30 13.81
CA PRO A 242 10.10 1.87 15.19
C PRO A 242 9.10 2.77 15.89
N GLY A 243 9.18 4.08 15.63
CA GLY A 243 8.32 5.08 16.25
C GLY A 243 6.85 4.97 15.82
N ARG A 244 6.58 4.67 14.54
CA ARG A 244 5.20 4.45 14.08
C ARG A 244 4.66 3.10 14.51
N LEU A 245 5.47 2.04 14.49
CA LEU A 245 5.07 0.76 15.07
C LEU A 245 4.65 0.93 16.54
N LYS A 246 5.44 1.63 17.36
CA LYS A 246 5.11 1.88 18.77
C LYS A 246 3.83 2.73 18.93
N ALA A 247 3.66 3.77 18.13
CA ALA A 247 2.46 4.62 18.18
C ALA A 247 1.18 3.87 17.76
N MET A 248 1.31 2.74 17.07
CA MET A 248 0.19 1.90 16.71
C MET A 248 -0.19 0.89 17.79
N ILE A 249 0.39 0.91 19.00
CA ILE A 249 -0.09 0.07 20.12
C ILE A 249 -1.49 0.53 20.53
N ASP A 250 -1.64 1.82 20.79
CA ASP A 250 -2.87 2.47 21.25
C ASP A 250 -3.45 3.44 20.21
N ASN A 251 -2.83 3.50 19.02
CA ASN A 251 -3.18 4.41 17.92
C ASN A 251 -3.18 5.90 18.31
N ARG A 252 -2.39 6.30 19.32
CA ARG A 252 -2.22 7.72 19.70
C ARG A 252 -1.17 8.41 18.82
N TRP A 253 -1.56 8.71 17.58
CA TRP A 253 -0.76 9.52 16.65
C TRP A 253 -1.66 10.44 15.83
N ASN A 254 -1.08 11.52 15.30
CA ASN A 254 -1.81 12.46 14.46
C ASN A 254 -2.00 11.89 13.04
N CYS A 255 -3.22 11.50 12.71
CA CYS A 255 -3.55 11.00 11.37
C CYS A 255 -3.82 12.16 10.41
N HIS A 256 -2.99 12.28 9.39
CA HIS A 256 -3.21 13.22 8.28
C HIS A 256 -3.92 12.49 7.14
N ASP A 257 -5.19 12.15 7.31
CA ASP A 257 -5.93 11.34 6.33
C ASP A 257 -6.03 12.00 4.95
N ASP A 258 -5.92 13.33 4.88
CA ASP A 258 -5.85 14.11 3.65
C ASP A 258 -4.59 13.88 2.79
N ILE A 259 -3.60 13.13 3.31
CA ILE A 259 -2.47 12.63 2.49
C ILE A 259 -2.89 11.49 1.57
N LEU A 260 -4.02 10.84 1.86
CA LEU A 260 -4.54 9.72 1.10
C LEU A 260 -5.69 10.17 0.20
N ILE A 261 -5.68 9.64 -1.01
CA ILE A 261 -6.79 9.73 -1.95
C ILE A 261 -7.05 8.34 -2.54
N ASN A 262 -8.31 7.98 -2.71
CA ASN A 262 -8.72 6.66 -3.14
C ASN A 262 -9.42 6.75 -4.48
N VAL A 263 -9.15 5.81 -5.37
CA VAL A 263 -9.88 5.62 -6.62
C VAL A 263 -10.50 4.23 -6.61
N ASP A 264 -11.80 4.15 -6.86
CA ASP A 264 -12.55 2.91 -6.94
C ASP A 264 -12.78 2.50 -8.42
N PRO A 265 -13.13 1.23 -8.72
CA PRO A 265 -13.21 0.72 -10.09
C PRO A 265 -14.22 1.44 -11.02
N ASP A 266 -15.21 2.12 -10.46
CA ASP A 266 -16.18 2.97 -11.17
C ASP A 266 -15.60 4.35 -11.57
N GLY A 267 -14.37 4.66 -11.15
CA GLY A 267 -13.71 5.94 -11.37
C GLY A 267 -13.96 6.97 -10.25
N THR A 268 -14.72 6.61 -9.20
CA THR A 268 -14.98 7.49 -8.07
C THR A 268 -13.69 7.83 -7.34
N ILE A 269 -13.45 9.13 -7.11
CA ILE A 269 -12.27 9.64 -6.39
C ILE A 269 -12.70 10.17 -5.02
N THR A 270 -12.20 9.54 -3.96
CA THR A 270 -12.51 9.90 -2.56
C THR A 270 -11.27 10.29 -1.79
N LYS A 271 -11.20 11.54 -1.35
CA LYS A 271 -10.15 12.05 -0.44
C LYS A 271 -10.40 11.60 1.00
N GLY A 272 -9.31 11.30 1.71
CA GLY A 272 -9.30 10.97 3.14
C GLY A 272 -9.04 9.50 3.43
N CYS A 273 -9.41 9.10 4.64
CA CYS A 273 -9.21 7.76 5.20
C CYS A 273 -9.53 6.61 4.23
N TYR A 274 -8.71 5.56 4.25
CA TYR A 274 -8.87 4.36 3.44
C TYR A 274 -10.19 3.62 3.71
N VAL A 275 -10.75 3.73 4.92
CA VAL A 275 -12.00 3.04 5.27
C VAL A 275 -13.22 3.79 4.75
N LYS A 276 -13.06 5.05 4.32
CA LYS A 276 -14.15 5.84 3.75
C LYS A 276 -14.74 5.13 2.53
N ASN A 277 -16.07 5.00 2.49
CA ASN A 277 -16.84 4.21 1.52
C ASN A 277 -16.58 2.68 1.58
N ARG A 278 -15.92 2.20 2.63
CA ARG A 278 -15.61 0.78 2.82
C ARG A 278 -16.13 0.19 4.12
N GLY A 279 -16.45 1.03 5.10
CA GLY A 279 -17.07 0.64 6.35
C GLY A 279 -17.15 1.81 7.32
N LYS A 280 -17.55 1.54 8.56
CA LYS A 280 -17.48 2.52 9.65
C LYS A 280 -16.02 2.76 10.01
N ILE A 281 -15.60 4.02 10.08
CA ILE A 281 -14.24 4.40 10.50
C ILE A 281 -14.09 4.19 12.01
N ASN A 282 -13.07 3.41 12.40
CA ASN A 282 -12.68 3.14 13.78
C ASN A 282 -11.17 3.38 13.93
N CYS A 283 -10.80 4.57 14.43
CA CYS A 283 -9.41 4.96 14.58
C CYS A 283 -8.67 4.11 15.63
N ASP A 284 -9.36 3.64 16.67
CA ASP A 284 -8.78 2.81 17.73
C ASP A 284 -8.35 1.44 17.19
N ALA A 285 -9.04 0.94 16.16
CA ALA A 285 -8.69 -0.28 15.45
C ALA A 285 -7.81 -0.05 14.21
N CYS A 286 -7.39 1.19 13.91
CA CYS A 286 -6.63 1.50 12.70
C CYS A 286 -5.37 0.62 12.60
N GLY A 287 -5.17 -0.01 11.45
CA GLY A 287 -4.04 -0.90 11.19
C GLY A 287 -3.18 -0.51 9.99
N PHE A 288 -3.50 0.60 9.32
CA PHE A 288 -2.86 1.04 8.08
C PHE A 288 -1.51 1.73 8.34
N THR A 289 -0.46 0.93 8.54
CA THR A 289 0.91 1.44 8.72
C THR A 289 1.39 2.36 7.59
N PRO A 290 0.99 2.23 6.30
CA PRO A 290 1.41 3.19 5.28
C PRO A 290 0.91 4.61 5.57
N VAL A 291 -0.31 4.75 6.12
CA VAL A 291 -0.88 6.05 6.51
C VAL A 291 -0.17 6.59 7.76
N ALA A 292 0.13 5.72 8.72
CA ALA A 292 0.91 6.10 9.90
C ALA A 292 2.32 6.60 9.54
N GLU A 293 3.00 5.92 8.62
CA GLU A 293 4.30 6.33 8.11
C GLU A 293 4.25 7.63 7.32
N ALA A 294 3.30 7.75 6.38
CA ALA A 294 3.17 8.97 5.59
C ALA A 294 2.78 10.18 6.45
N SER A 295 1.94 9.99 7.47
CA SER A 295 1.61 11.02 8.46
C SER A 295 2.83 11.40 9.28
N GLY A 296 3.62 10.42 9.74
CA GLY A 296 4.86 10.69 10.48
C GLY A 296 5.92 11.38 9.64
N ALA A 297 6.06 11.02 8.35
CA ALA A 297 6.94 11.68 7.41
C ALA A 297 6.51 13.13 7.16
N LEU A 298 5.20 13.38 7.05
CA LEU A 298 4.67 14.74 6.96
C LEU A 298 4.97 15.53 8.23
N ASP A 299 4.90 14.92 9.41
CA ASP A 299 5.31 15.55 10.68
C ASP A 299 6.83 15.61 10.89
N LEU A 300 7.60 15.34 9.82
CA LEU A 300 9.06 15.42 9.78
C LEU A 300 9.74 14.48 10.78
N HIS A 301 9.10 13.37 11.17
CA HIS A 301 9.75 12.34 11.96
C HIS A 301 10.87 11.68 11.13
N PRO A 302 12.14 11.74 11.56
CA PRO A 302 13.28 11.30 10.73
C PRO A 302 13.20 9.82 10.33
N LYS A 303 12.71 8.96 11.22
CA LYS A 303 12.60 7.51 10.94
C LYS A 303 11.48 7.18 9.94
N SER A 304 10.40 7.96 9.89
CA SER A 304 9.35 7.81 8.87
C SER A 304 9.79 8.37 7.52
N LEU A 305 10.51 9.51 7.51
CA LEU A 305 11.15 10.02 6.29
C LEU A 305 12.14 9.00 5.71
N TYR A 306 12.96 8.38 6.56
CA TYR A 306 13.88 7.31 6.14
C TYR A 306 13.14 6.08 5.59
N ALA A 307 12.09 5.61 6.27
CA ALA A 307 11.29 4.48 5.78
C ALA A 307 10.66 4.79 4.40
N GLY A 308 10.12 6.00 4.22
CA GLY A 308 9.60 6.47 2.93
C GLY A 308 10.69 6.53 1.85
N TRP A 309 11.87 7.05 2.18
CA TRP A 309 13.01 7.07 1.26
C TRP A 309 13.44 5.66 0.86
N GLU A 310 13.55 4.72 1.80
CA GLU A 310 13.96 3.35 1.54
C GLU A 310 12.96 2.59 0.66
N LEU A 311 11.66 2.76 0.91
CA LEU A 311 10.58 2.06 0.20
C LEU A 311 10.33 2.63 -1.21
N PHE A 312 10.40 3.96 -1.36
CA PHE A 312 9.97 4.63 -2.58
C PHE A 312 11.08 5.29 -3.38
N LEU A 313 12.15 5.78 -2.76
CA LEU A 313 13.12 6.67 -3.42
C LEU A 313 14.48 6.05 -3.67
N ARG A 314 14.95 5.17 -2.78
CA ARG A 314 16.21 4.44 -2.89
C ARG A 314 16.17 3.61 -4.18
N THR A 315 17.03 3.95 -5.13
CA THR A 315 17.18 3.25 -6.41
C THR A 315 18.01 2.00 -6.23
#